data_AF-A0A7S0MHD2-F1
#
_entry.id   AF-A0A7S0MHD2-F1
#
_cell.length_a   1.000
_cell.length_b   1.000
_cell.length_c   1.000
_cell.angle_alpha   90.00
_cell.angle_beta   90.00
_cell.angle_gamma   90.00
#
_symmetry.space_group_name_H-M   'P 1'
#
loop_
_entity.id
_entity.type
_entity.pdbx_description
1 polymer ?
#
loop_
_entity_poly.entity_id
_entity_poly.type
_entity_poly.pdbx_seq_one_letter_code
_entity_poly.pdbx_strand_id
1 'polypeptide(L)'
;SVSGAERAALASAMYIEFRVQMKLVGRRAVAEWSMVDLFLLAECDYFVGSMSSAFSAVALELIVARKGYLIPYISVDIPWLPFRPFHPHPTLSMQHVPPA
;
A
#
# COMPACT_ATOMS: atom_id res chain seq x y z
N SER A 1 -1.62 -27.90 -13.22
CA SER A 1 -2.69 -26.88 -13.24
C SER A 1 -2.41 -25.90 -12.11
N VAL A 2 -2.26 -24.61 -12.41
CA VAL A 2 -1.93 -23.59 -11.41
C VAL A 2 -3.13 -23.38 -10.49
N SER A 3 -2.91 -23.50 -9.18
CA SER A 3 -3.95 -23.37 -8.15
C SER A 3 -4.53 -21.95 -8.11
N GLY A 4 -5.73 -21.80 -7.54
CA GLY A 4 -6.38 -20.49 -7.40
C GLY A 4 -5.56 -19.51 -6.54
N ALA A 5 -4.85 -20.02 -5.54
CA ALA A 5 -3.97 -19.24 -4.68
C ALA A 5 -2.72 -18.74 -5.42
N GLU A 6 -2.11 -19.56 -6.29
CA GLU A 6 -0.98 -19.14 -7.13
C GLU A 6 -1.40 -18.09 -8.16
N ARG A 7 -2.61 -18.20 -8.71
CA ARG A 7 -3.18 -17.15 -9.58
C ARG A 7 -3.42 -15.85 -8.82
N ALA A 8 -3.91 -15.91 -7.59
CA ALA A 8 -4.09 -14.73 -6.74
C ALA A 8 -2.73 -14.10 -6.36
N ALA A 9 -1.70 -14.91 -6.09
CA ALA A 9 -0.34 -14.44 -5.80
C ALA A 9 0.32 -13.76 -7.02
N LEU A 10 0.11 -14.30 -8.22
CA LEU A 10 0.56 -13.69 -9.48
C LEU A 10 -0.23 -12.43 -9.85
N ALA A 11 -1.40 -12.20 -9.26
CA ALA A 11 -2.24 -11.04 -9.52
C ALA A 11 -2.15 -9.95 -8.43
N SER A 12 -1.48 -10.19 -7.30
CA SER A 12 -1.45 -9.30 -6.13
C SER A 12 -0.15 -8.48 -6.04
N ALA A 13 -0.07 -7.54 -5.08
CA ALA A 13 0.96 -6.51 -4.94
C ALA A 13 2.44 -6.99 -5.08
N MET A 14 2.75 -8.25 -4.77
CA MET A 14 4.05 -8.88 -5.04
C MET A 14 4.43 -8.91 -6.53
N TYR A 15 3.46 -8.86 -7.43
CA TYR A 15 3.68 -8.96 -8.87
C TYR A 15 4.25 -7.67 -9.48
N ILE A 16 3.87 -6.49 -8.97
CA ILE A 16 4.40 -5.22 -9.47
C ILE A 16 5.85 -5.04 -9.04
N GLU A 17 6.16 -5.29 -7.77
CA GLU A 17 7.53 -5.21 -7.26
C GLU A 17 8.46 -6.18 -7.99
N PHE A 18 8.03 -7.42 -8.20
CA PHE A 18 8.76 -8.40 -9.00
C PHE A 18 8.98 -7.92 -10.44
N ARG A 19 7.95 -7.39 -11.11
CA ARG A 19 8.09 -6.88 -12.49
C ARG A 19 9.00 -5.66 -12.59
N VAL A 20 9.02 -4.83 -11.55
CA VAL A 20 9.95 -3.71 -11.43
C VAL A 20 11.39 -4.23 -11.23
N GLN A 21 11.59 -5.22 -10.38
CA GLN A 21 12.91 -5.84 -10.15
C GLN A 21 13.43 -6.53 -11.41
N MET A 22 12.56 -7.24 -12.13
CA MET A 22 12.86 -7.91 -13.39
C MET A 22 12.97 -6.95 -14.60
N LYS A 23 12.85 -5.63 -14.38
CA LYS A 23 12.88 -4.58 -15.43
C LYS A 23 11.83 -4.76 -16.53
N LEU A 24 10.76 -5.51 -16.25
CA LEU A 24 9.63 -5.70 -17.14
C LEU A 24 8.70 -4.48 -17.15
N VAL A 25 8.78 -3.66 -16.09
CA VAL A 25 8.03 -2.40 -15.96
C VAL A 25 8.96 -1.33 -15.37
N GLY A 26 8.88 -0.11 -15.90
CA GLY A 26 9.67 1.02 -15.40
C GLY A 26 9.15 1.55 -14.06
N ARG A 27 10.05 1.75 -13.09
CA ARG A 27 9.74 2.32 -11.76
C ARG A 27 8.98 3.64 -11.82
N ARG A 28 9.42 4.52 -12.72
CA ARG A 28 8.81 5.84 -12.92
C ARG A 28 7.36 5.72 -13.34
N ALA A 29 7.06 4.88 -14.33
CA ALA A 29 5.70 4.66 -14.78
C ALA A 29 4.82 4.11 -13.64
N VAL A 30 5.31 3.13 -12.87
CA VAL A 30 4.56 2.61 -11.72
C VAL A 30 4.24 3.71 -10.71
N ALA A 31 5.19 4.58 -10.40
CA ALA A 31 4.97 5.70 -9.48
C ALA A 31 3.93 6.70 -10.04
N GLU A 32 4.05 7.07 -11.32
CA GLU A 32 3.10 7.98 -11.99
C GLU A 32 1.68 7.40 -12.00
N TRP A 33 1.52 6.12 -12.36
CA TRP A 33 0.21 5.44 -12.33
C TRP A 33 -0.33 5.30 -10.90
N SER A 34 0.53 5.00 -9.92
CA SER A 34 0.13 4.91 -8.52
C SER A 34 -0.38 6.26 -7.99
N MET A 35 0.19 7.38 -8.43
CA MET A 35 -0.33 8.71 -8.09
C MET A 35 -1.70 8.97 -8.72
N VAL A 36 -1.88 8.58 -9.99
CA VAL A 36 -3.18 8.68 -10.67
C VAL A 36 -4.24 7.88 -9.91
N ASP A 37 -3.92 6.64 -9.51
CA ASP A 37 -4.82 5.80 -8.72
C ASP A 37 -5.19 6.44 -7.38
N LEU A 38 -4.23 7.05 -6.67
CA LEU A 38 -4.51 7.79 -5.43
C LEU A 38 -5.47 8.97 -5.66
N PHE A 39 -5.26 9.74 -6.72
CA PHE A 39 -6.13 10.87 -7.04
C PHE A 39 -7.52 10.42 -7.47
N LEU A 40 -7.65 9.29 -8.17
CA LEU A 40 -8.94 8.71 -8.51
C LEU A 40 -9.67 8.21 -7.25
N LEU A 41 -8.96 7.53 -6.34
CA LEU A 41 -9.52 7.12 -5.05
C LEU A 41 -9.92 8.33 -4.19
N ALA A 42 -9.17 9.44 -4.26
CA ALA A 42 -9.48 10.66 -3.50
C ALA A 42 -10.86 11.26 -3.81
N GLU A 43 -11.42 10.97 -4.98
CA GLU A 43 -12.74 11.47 -5.40
C GLU A 43 -13.90 10.56 -5.01
N CYS A 44 -13.65 9.32 -4.57
CA CYS A 44 -14.72 8.34 -4.36
C CYS A 44 -15.68 8.72 -3.22
N ASP A 45 -16.94 8.30 -3.34
CA ASP A 45 -17.96 8.56 -2.30
C ASP A 45 -18.00 7.48 -1.22
N TYR A 46 -17.47 6.29 -1.53
CA TYR A 46 -17.35 5.15 -0.64
C TYR A 46 -15.97 4.52 -0.81
N PHE A 47 -15.34 4.11 0.29
CA PHE A 47 -14.01 3.50 0.26
C PHE A 47 -14.02 2.09 0.83
N VAL A 48 -13.45 1.14 0.12
CA VAL A 48 -13.23 -0.23 0.60
C VAL A 48 -11.76 -0.56 0.42
N GLY A 49 -11.09 -0.97 1.49
CA GLY A 49 -9.67 -1.27 1.43
C GLY A 49 -9.14 -1.99 2.66
N SER A 50 -7.81 -2.14 2.70
CA SER A 50 -7.08 -2.73 3.83
C SER A 50 -6.24 -1.63 4.48
N MET A 51 -6.47 -1.33 5.75
CA MET A 51 -5.74 -0.27 6.47
C MET A 51 -4.36 -0.71 6.94
N SER A 52 -3.97 -1.98 6.74
CA SER A 52 -2.55 -2.38 6.82
C SER A 52 -1.76 -1.97 5.57
N SER A 53 -2.42 -1.71 4.43
CA SER A 53 -1.79 -1.15 3.24
C SER A 53 -1.54 0.35 3.40
N ALA A 54 -0.27 0.76 3.29
CA ALA A 54 0.09 2.18 3.27
C ALA A 54 -0.62 2.95 2.14
N PHE A 55 -0.85 2.29 1.01
CA PHE A 55 -1.54 2.89 -0.13
C PHE A 55 -3.00 3.21 0.18
N SER A 56 -3.74 2.26 0.76
CA SER A 56 -5.14 2.47 1.14
C SER A 56 -5.29 3.45 2.30
N ALA A 57 -4.35 3.44 3.26
CA ALA A 57 -4.34 4.42 4.34
C ALA A 57 -4.15 5.85 3.83
N VAL A 58 -3.15 6.06 2.94
CA VAL A 58 -2.91 7.36 2.29
C VAL A 58 -4.10 7.79 1.43
N ALA A 59 -4.72 6.86 0.70
CA ALA A 59 -5.93 7.16 -0.07
C ALA A 59 -7.04 7.71 0.84
N LEU A 60 -7.32 7.04 1.97
CA LEU A 60 -8.37 7.48 2.89
C LEU A 60 -8.02 8.82 3.58
N GLU A 61 -6.76 9.03 3.96
CA GLU A 61 -6.28 10.32 4.48
C GLU A 61 -6.46 11.44 3.45
N LEU A 62 -6.16 11.18 2.18
CA LEU A 62 -6.31 12.16 1.10
C LEU A 62 -7.78 12.48 0.83
N ILE A 63 -8.67 11.48 0.87
CA ILE A 63 -10.13 11.68 0.77
C ILE A 63 -10.61 12.62 1.88
N VAL A 64 -10.23 12.35 3.13
CA VAL A 64 -10.61 13.16 4.29
C VAL A 64 -10.08 14.59 4.16
N ALA A 65 -8.81 14.75 3.77
CA ALA A 65 -8.19 16.05 3.57
C ALA A 65 -8.89 16.87 2.45
N ARG A 66 -9.35 16.19 1.40
CA ARG A 66 -10.02 16.84 0.25
C ARG A 66 -11.47 17.18 0.53
N LYS A 67 -12.25 16.25 1.07
CA LYS A 67 -13.70 16.42 1.32
C LYS A 67 -13.98 17.16 2.63
N GLY A 68 -13.03 17.19 3.56
CA GLY A 68 -13.17 17.83 4.87
C GLY A 68 -13.96 17.00 5.89
N TYR A 69 -14.40 15.80 5.53
CA TYR A 69 -15.08 14.85 6.41
C TYR A 69 -14.73 13.41 6.04
N LEU A 70 -14.96 12.49 6.99
CA LEU A 70 -14.76 11.06 6.78
C LEU A 70 -15.94 10.49 6.00
N ILE A 71 -15.66 9.95 4.81
CA ILE A 71 -16.67 9.25 4.01
C ILE A 71 -16.97 7.87 4.61
N PRO A 72 -18.12 7.26 4.26
CA PRO A 72 -18.36 5.87 4.60
C PRO A 72 -17.26 4.96 4.04
N TYR A 73 -16.65 4.16 4.90
CA TYR A 73 -15.59 3.24 4.51
C TYR A 73 -15.73 1.88 5.18
N ILE A 74 -15.20 0.85 4.52
CA ILE A 74 -15.05 -0.50 5.06
C ILE A 74 -13.58 -0.89 5.00
N SER A 75 -13.04 -1.30 6.14
CA SER A 75 -11.73 -1.93 6.21
C SER A 75 -11.88 -3.44 6.39
N VAL A 76 -11.07 -4.22 5.66
CA VAL A 76 -11.10 -5.69 5.74
C VAL A 76 -10.19 -6.27 6.82
N ASP A 77 -9.37 -5.46 7.48
CA ASP A 77 -8.37 -5.91 8.45
C ASP A 77 -8.39 -5.11 9.76
N ILE A 78 -7.86 -3.88 9.76
CA ILE A 78 -7.68 -3.04 10.94
C ILE A 78 -8.44 -1.72 10.76
N PRO A 79 -8.87 -1.05 11.84
CA PRO A 79 -9.50 0.26 11.72
C PRO A 79 -8.52 1.31 11.18
N TRP A 80 -9.06 2.36 10.59
CA TRP A 80 -8.28 3.52 10.18
C TRP A 80 -7.77 4.24 11.44
N LEU A 81 -6.48 4.56 11.44
CA LEU A 81 -5.84 5.33 12.50
C LEU A 81 -5.24 6.57 11.83
N PRO A 82 -5.81 7.76 12.02
CA PRO A 82 -5.29 8.97 11.40
C PRO A 82 -3.89 9.27 11.95
N PHE A 83 -2.96 9.61 11.04
CA PHE A 83 -1.59 10.03 11.39
C PHE A 83 -0.78 8.95 12.14
N ARG A 84 -0.60 7.78 11.52
CA ARG A 84 0.33 6.80 12.06
C ARG A 84 1.75 7.38 12.11
N PRO A 85 2.44 7.40 13.26
CA PRO A 85 3.86 7.67 13.25
C PRO A 85 4.53 6.59 12.40
N PHE A 86 5.38 7.01 11.46
CA PHE A 86 6.19 6.11 10.66
C PHE A 86 7.06 5.28 11.62
N HIS A 87 6.70 4.02 11.84
CA HIS A 87 7.58 3.08 12.52
C HIS A 87 8.53 2.50 11.48
N PRO A 88 9.82 2.87 11.46
CA PRO A 88 10.78 2.19 10.60
C PRO A 88 10.82 0.70 10.96
N HIS A 89 10.83 -0.13 9.92
CA HIS A 89 10.90 -1.59 10.06
C HIS A 89 12.11 -2.00 10.92
N PRO A 90 11.95 -2.87 11.94
CA PRO A 90 13.07 -3.32 12.77
C PRO A 90 13.86 -4.41 12.04
N THR A 91 14.63 -4.06 11.02
CA THR A 91 15.51 -5.02 10.31
C THR A 91 16.93 -4.51 10.06
N LEU A 92 17.37 -3.46 10.76
CA LEU A 92 18.78 -3.04 10.77
C LEU A 92 19.30 -2.73 12.18
N SER A 93 18.91 -3.51 13.18
CA SER A 93 19.79 -3.70 14.34
C SER A 93 20.85 -4.73 13.95
N MET A 94 21.91 -4.28 13.25
CA MET A 94 23.16 -5.06 13.22
C MET A 94 23.53 -5.32 14.67
N GLN A 95 23.38 -6.57 15.10
CA GLN A 95 23.99 -7.06 16.32
C GLN A 95 25.49 -6.83 16.16
N HIS A 96 26.01 -5.87 16.91
CA HIS A 96 27.43 -5.70 17.14
C HIS A 96 27.91 -6.97 17.87
N VAL A 97 28.49 -7.91 17.12
CA VAL A 97 29.21 -9.05 17.68
C VAL A 97 30.57 -8.52 18.15
N PRO A 98 30.88 -8.54 19.45
CA PRO A 98 32.20 -8.15 19.92
C PRO A 98 33.23 -9.24 19.53
N PRO A 99 34.46 -8.86 19.12
CA PRO A 99 35.51 -9.83 18.84
C PRO A 99 35.95 -10.51 20.15
N ALA A 100 36.12 -11.84 20.07
CA ALA A 100 36.87 -12.63 21.05
C ALA A 100 38.35 -12.67 20.68
#